data_AF-A0AAU6VTG9-F1
#
_entry.id   AF-A0AAU6VTG9-F1
#
_cell.length_a   1.000
_cell.length_b   1.000
_cell.length_c   1.000
_cell.angle_alpha   90.00
_cell.angle_beta   90.00
_cell.angle_gamma   90.00
#
_symmetry.space_group_name_H-M   'P 1'
#
loop_
_entity.id
_entity.type
_entity.pdbx_description
1 polymer ?
#
loop_
_entity_poly.entity_id
_entity_poly.type
_entity_poly.pdbx_seq_one_letter_code
_entity_poly.pdbx_strand_id
1 'polypeptide(L)'
;MSKQYPLNAIEFQCLRQSLGLGTAQAAELLKVDEAELLSWETGEAQVSELAQKKLLEIDDIIEMQVLNTCDGIEAMFKKEPKRRLAFVVYPTQAIYTQYNPEFLSSLPLTELYNTAAWRIKKECKLVLEVDISLVPLDVESYKAFREQQGGLGESRESRAKWAAAQL
;
A
#
# COMPACT_ATOMS: atom_id res chain seq x y z
N MET A 1 8.53 -23.94 -18.03
CA MET A 1 8.77 -22.51 -17.75
C MET A 1 8.13 -21.72 -18.88
N SER A 2 7.04 -21.00 -18.61
CA SER A 2 6.45 -20.09 -19.60
C SER A 2 7.46 -19.00 -19.93
N LYS A 3 7.68 -18.70 -21.21
CA LYS A 3 8.46 -17.53 -21.62
C LYS A 3 7.74 -16.30 -21.04
N GLN A 4 8.31 -15.67 -20.01
CA GLN A 4 7.86 -14.34 -19.61
C GLN A 4 8.21 -13.39 -20.75
N TYR A 5 7.20 -12.80 -21.36
CA TYR A 5 7.41 -11.74 -22.33
C TYR A 5 7.82 -10.48 -21.56
N PRO A 6 8.90 -9.80 -21.98
CA PRO A 6 9.29 -8.55 -21.34
C PRO A 6 8.19 -7.50 -21.51
N LEU A 7 7.98 -6.68 -20.49
CA LEU A 7 7.04 -5.58 -20.52
C LEU A 7 7.44 -4.59 -21.62
N ASN A 8 6.47 -4.21 -22.45
CA ASN A 8 6.65 -3.10 -23.37
C ASN A 8 6.50 -1.75 -22.66
N ALA A 9 6.75 -0.66 -23.38
CA ALA A 9 6.74 0.70 -22.85
C ALA A 9 5.43 1.09 -22.15
N ILE A 10 4.29 0.78 -22.78
CA ILE A 10 2.96 1.12 -22.23
C ILE A 10 2.61 0.23 -21.03
N GLU A 11 2.96 -1.05 -21.06
CA GLU A 11 2.76 -1.97 -19.93
C GLU A 11 3.57 -1.52 -18.71
N PHE A 12 4.83 -1.16 -18.90
CA PHE A 12 5.69 -0.67 -17.82
C PHE A 12 5.16 0.65 -17.22
N GLN A 13 4.74 1.59 -18.08
CA GLN A 13 4.14 2.84 -17.64
C GLN A 13 2.84 2.60 -16.85
N CYS A 14 1.94 1.76 -17.35
CA CYS A 14 0.70 1.42 -16.67
C CYS A 14 0.96 0.72 -15.33
N LEU A 15 1.96 -0.17 -15.25
CA LEU A 15 2.37 -0.81 -14.00
C LEU A 15 2.87 0.21 -12.98
N ARG A 16 3.73 1.16 -13.37
CA ARG A 16 4.17 2.23 -12.45
C ARG A 16 2.98 3.03 -11.93
N GLN A 17 2.06 3.41 -12.82
CA GLN A 17 0.88 4.19 -12.46
C GLN A 17 -0.08 3.42 -11.56
N SER A 18 -0.28 2.11 -11.78
CA SER A 18 -1.14 1.27 -10.95
C SER A 18 -0.57 1.04 -9.55
N LEU A 19 0.74 1.20 -9.37
CA LEU A 19 1.42 1.21 -8.07
C LEU A 19 1.32 2.56 -7.35
N GLY A 20 0.75 3.59 -8.00
CA GLY A 20 0.61 4.94 -7.44
C GLY A 20 1.91 5.74 -7.44
N LEU A 21 2.91 5.34 -8.24
CA LEU A 21 4.23 5.96 -8.25
C LEU A 21 4.33 7.07 -9.31
N GLY A 22 4.87 8.23 -8.92
CA GLY A 22 5.38 9.22 -9.86
C GLY A 22 6.67 8.79 -10.55
N THR A 23 7.09 9.51 -11.60
CA THR A 23 8.33 9.24 -12.34
C THR A 23 9.55 9.31 -11.42
N ALA A 24 9.70 10.39 -10.66
CA ALA A 24 10.80 10.58 -9.70
C ALA A 24 10.88 9.46 -8.66
N GLN A 25 9.74 9.07 -8.08
CA GLN A 25 9.68 8.03 -7.06
C GLN A 25 10.05 6.66 -7.61
N ALA A 26 9.58 6.34 -8.82
CA ALA A 26 9.93 5.09 -9.49
C ALA A 26 11.41 5.07 -9.89
N ALA A 27 11.96 6.19 -10.36
CA ALA A 27 13.37 6.32 -10.70
C ALA A 27 14.26 6.10 -9.45
N GLU A 28 13.93 6.73 -8.33
CA GLU A 28 14.61 6.52 -7.04
C GLU A 28 14.53 5.05 -6.57
N LEU A 29 13.33 4.46 -6.62
CA LEU A 29 13.09 3.07 -6.24
C LEU A 29 13.91 2.07 -7.09
N LEU A 30 14.02 2.35 -8.38
CA LEU A 30 14.73 1.53 -9.36
C LEU A 30 16.22 1.86 -9.47
N LYS A 31 16.67 2.94 -8.81
CA LYS A 31 18.05 3.44 -8.80
C LYS A 31 18.54 3.80 -10.21
N VAL A 32 17.69 4.48 -10.96
CA VAL A 32 17.98 5.02 -12.30
C VAL A 32 17.63 6.50 -12.35
N ASP A 33 18.08 7.20 -13.39
CA ASP A 33 17.70 8.59 -13.62
C ASP A 33 16.27 8.68 -14.18
N GLU A 34 15.57 9.79 -13.91
CA GLU A 34 14.22 10.01 -14.45
C GLU A 34 14.20 9.99 -15.99
N ALA A 35 15.26 10.47 -16.65
CA ALA A 35 15.38 10.43 -18.10
C ALA A 35 15.48 8.99 -18.64
N GLU A 36 16.21 8.12 -17.94
CA GLU A 36 16.30 6.70 -18.31
C GLU A 36 14.94 6.02 -18.16
N LEU A 37 14.24 6.25 -17.04
CA LEU A 37 12.89 5.71 -16.83
C LEU A 37 11.92 6.19 -17.92
N LEU A 38 11.94 7.48 -18.28
CA LEU A 38 11.09 8.01 -19.34
C LEU A 38 11.41 7.41 -20.71
N SER A 39 12.69 7.17 -21.02
CA SER A 39 13.07 6.52 -22.28
C SER A 39 12.50 5.10 -22.42
N TRP A 40 12.30 4.40 -21.30
CA TRP A 40 11.62 3.11 -21.27
C TRP A 40 10.12 3.24 -21.53
N GLU A 41 9.48 4.25 -20.93
CA GLU A 41 8.04 4.51 -21.08
C GLU A 41 7.63 5.08 -22.44
N THR A 42 8.54 5.75 -23.14
CA THR A 42 8.30 6.24 -24.51
C THR A 42 8.69 5.21 -25.58
N GLY A 43 9.33 4.10 -25.17
CA GLY A 43 9.80 3.06 -26.08
C GLY A 43 11.08 3.43 -26.84
N GLU A 44 11.77 4.49 -26.44
CA GLU A 44 13.09 4.88 -26.97
C GLU A 44 14.19 3.90 -26.54
N ALA A 45 14.02 3.24 -25.39
CA ALA A 45 14.90 2.20 -24.89
C ALA A 45 14.11 1.01 -24.35
N GLN A 46 14.76 -0.16 -24.28
CA GLN A 46 14.16 -1.33 -23.65
C GLN A 46 14.23 -1.23 -22.13
N VAL A 47 13.14 -1.60 -21.46
CA VAL A 47 13.07 -1.65 -20.00
C VAL A 47 14.07 -2.70 -19.49
N SER A 48 14.91 -2.33 -18.53
CA SER A 48 15.81 -3.28 -17.86
C SER A 48 15.05 -4.44 -17.21
N GLU A 49 15.52 -5.68 -17.39
CA GLU A 49 14.92 -6.88 -16.76
C GLU A 49 14.81 -6.75 -15.24
N LEU A 50 15.82 -6.13 -14.60
CA LEU A 50 15.83 -5.92 -13.16
C LEU A 50 14.73 -4.93 -12.73
N ALA A 51 14.50 -3.89 -13.54
CA ALA A 51 13.46 -2.90 -13.26
C ALA A 51 12.05 -3.49 -13.42
N GLN A 52 11.83 -4.26 -14.48
CA GLN A 52 10.57 -5.00 -14.68
C GLN A 52 10.30 -5.93 -13.49
N LYS A 53 11.29 -6.76 -13.15
CA LYS A 53 11.20 -7.70 -12.03
C LYS A 53 10.87 -6.98 -10.72
N LYS A 54 11.52 -5.86 -10.44
CA LYS A 54 11.31 -5.11 -9.19
C LYS A 54 9.88 -4.57 -9.06
N LEU A 55 9.32 -3.96 -10.11
CA LEU A 55 7.95 -3.45 -10.06
C LEU A 55 6.91 -4.57 -10.02
N LEU A 56 7.13 -5.66 -10.76
CA LEU A 56 6.25 -6.83 -10.72
C LEU A 56 6.25 -7.50 -9.33
N GLU A 57 7.42 -7.66 -8.70
CA GLU A 57 7.51 -8.18 -7.33
C GLU A 57 6.76 -7.31 -6.32
N ILE A 58 6.80 -5.98 -6.48
CA ILE A 58 6.05 -5.06 -5.61
C ILE A 58 4.54 -5.22 -5.83
N ASP A 59 4.09 -5.34 -7.07
CA ASP A 59 2.67 -5.56 -7.38
C ASP A 59 2.18 -6.88 -6.80
N ASP A 60 2.97 -7.96 -6.93
CA ASP A 60 2.68 -9.27 -6.32
C ASP A 60 2.57 -9.18 -4.79
N ILE A 61 3.45 -8.42 -4.13
CA ILE A 61 3.39 -8.19 -2.69
C ILE A 61 2.12 -7.44 -2.30
N ILE A 62 1.74 -6.42 -3.07
CA ILE A 62 0.51 -5.65 -2.84
C ILE A 62 -0.71 -6.57 -2.99
N GLU A 63 -0.79 -7.35 -4.07
CA GLU A 63 -1.91 -8.28 -4.31
C GLU A 63 -2.00 -9.34 -3.20
N MET A 64 -0.87 -9.91 -2.78
CA MET A 64 -0.82 -10.84 -1.65
C MET A 64 -1.33 -10.18 -0.36
N GLN A 65 -0.97 -8.93 -0.10
CA GLN A 65 -1.46 -8.17 1.05
C GLN A 65 -2.97 -7.89 0.96
N VAL A 66 -3.48 -7.58 -0.23
CA VAL A 66 -4.91 -7.36 -0.47
C VAL A 66 -5.70 -8.62 -0.13
N LEU A 67 -5.32 -9.76 -0.70
CA LEU A 67 -5.98 -11.05 -0.47
C LEU A 67 -5.97 -11.44 1.01
N ASN A 68 -4.78 -11.45 1.64
CA ASN A 68 -4.64 -11.84 3.04
C ASN A 68 -5.43 -10.92 3.99
N THR A 69 -5.49 -9.62 3.69
CA THR A 69 -6.25 -8.67 4.52
C THR A 69 -7.76 -8.88 4.36
N CYS A 70 -8.23 -9.10 3.13
CA CYS A 70 -9.65 -9.35 2.87
C CYS A 70 -10.11 -10.67 3.52
N ASP A 71 -9.30 -11.73 3.43
CA ASP A 71 -9.56 -13.00 4.11
C ASP A 71 -9.63 -12.83 5.64
N GLY A 72 -8.72 -12.02 6.20
CA GLY A 72 -8.74 -11.67 7.63
C GLY A 72 -10.01 -10.93 8.05
N ILE A 73 -10.48 -9.98 7.23
CA ILE A 73 -11.73 -9.24 7.47
C ILE A 73 -12.95 -10.16 7.36
N GLU A 74 -12.99 -11.04 6.36
CA GLU A 74 -14.06 -12.02 6.22
C GLU A 74 -14.11 -12.96 7.45
N ALA A 75 -12.96 -13.46 7.89
CA ALA A 75 -12.84 -14.30 9.07
C ALA A 75 -13.29 -13.58 10.36
N MET A 76 -13.02 -12.28 10.49
CA MET A 76 -13.51 -11.44 11.59
C MET A 76 -15.05 -11.37 11.58
N PHE A 77 -15.68 -11.12 10.43
CA PHE A 77 -17.14 -11.01 10.33
C PHE A 77 -17.91 -12.33 10.40
N LYS A 78 -17.20 -13.47 10.39
CA LYS A 78 -17.79 -14.77 10.80
C LYS A 78 -18.02 -14.84 12.31
N LYS A 79 -17.35 -14.01 13.11
CA LYS A 79 -17.43 -13.97 14.58
C LYS A 79 -18.12 -12.72 15.12
N GLU A 80 -18.08 -11.62 14.36
CA GLU A 80 -18.61 -10.32 14.75
C GLU A 80 -19.61 -9.79 13.71
N PRO A 81 -20.62 -8.99 14.10
CA PRO A 81 -21.54 -8.40 13.13
C PRO A 81 -20.80 -7.47 12.16
N LYS A 82 -21.23 -7.47 10.88
CA LYS A 82 -20.73 -6.55 9.86
C LYS A 82 -20.91 -5.10 10.32
N ARG A 83 -19.86 -4.31 10.14
CA ARG A 83 -19.83 -2.87 10.43
C ARG A 83 -18.88 -2.17 9.47
N ARG A 84 -19.00 -0.84 9.38
CA ARG A 84 -18.00 -0.02 8.72
C ARG A 84 -16.66 -0.16 9.45
N LEU A 85 -15.58 -0.39 8.71
CA LEU A 85 -14.23 -0.51 9.26
C LEU A 85 -13.40 0.72 8.93
N ALA A 86 -12.43 1.02 9.80
CA ALA A 86 -11.37 1.97 9.55
C ALA A 86 -10.10 1.20 9.19
N PHE A 87 -9.37 1.67 8.18
CA PHE A 87 -8.05 1.16 7.79
C PHE A 87 -7.06 2.31 7.84
N VAL A 88 -6.03 2.19 8.68
CA VAL A 88 -5.05 3.26 8.90
C VAL A 88 -4.16 3.37 7.67
N VAL A 89 -3.97 4.59 7.19
CA VAL A 89 -3.01 4.93 6.12
C VAL A 89 -2.05 6.00 6.59
N TYR A 90 -0.92 6.16 5.91
CA TYR A 90 0.17 7.03 6.36
C TYR A 90 0.34 8.18 5.36
N PRO A 91 0.04 9.42 5.76
CA PRO A 91 -0.06 10.54 4.81
C PRO A 91 1.31 11.04 4.32
N THR A 92 2.40 10.71 5.00
CA THR A 92 3.75 11.12 4.62
C THR A 92 4.74 9.97 4.78
N GLN A 93 5.84 10.02 4.01
CA GLN A 93 6.91 9.04 4.10
C GLN A 93 7.54 8.98 5.50
N ALA A 94 7.68 10.12 6.18
CA ALA A 94 8.26 10.18 7.51
C ALA A 94 7.40 9.46 8.57
N ILE A 95 6.07 9.60 8.49
CA ILE A 95 5.16 8.89 9.39
C ILE A 95 5.14 7.40 9.02
N TYR A 96 5.13 7.07 7.72
CA TYR A 96 5.15 5.69 7.26
C TYR A 96 6.36 4.91 7.79
N THR A 97 7.57 5.45 7.64
CA THR A 97 8.81 4.81 8.11
C THR A 97 8.86 4.66 9.63
N GLN A 98 8.33 5.64 10.37
CA GLN A 98 8.29 5.58 11.82
C GLN A 98 7.39 4.45 12.34
N TYR A 99 6.24 4.22 11.70
CA TYR A 99 5.20 3.32 12.23
C TYR A 99 5.13 1.94 11.55
N ASN A 100 5.90 1.72 10.48
CA ASN A 100 5.85 0.49 9.68
C ASN A 100 7.24 -0.06 9.32
N PRO A 101 8.21 -0.15 10.26
CA PRO A 101 9.56 -0.63 9.97
C PRO A 101 9.60 -2.01 9.29
N GLU A 102 8.64 -2.87 9.59
CA GLU A 102 8.48 -4.22 9.05
C GLU A 102 8.07 -4.28 7.57
N PHE A 103 7.48 -3.21 7.04
CA PHE A 103 7.07 -3.13 5.62
C PHE A 103 8.11 -2.45 4.73
N LEU A 104 9.12 -1.78 5.31
CA LEU A 104 10.08 -0.98 4.53
C LEU A 104 10.97 -1.80 3.60
N SER A 105 11.17 -3.09 3.87
CA SER A 105 11.95 -3.98 3.01
C SER A 105 11.21 -4.37 1.73
N SER A 106 9.87 -4.41 1.77
CA SER A 106 9.01 -4.86 0.68
C SER A 106 8.29 -3.69 -0.01
N LEU A 107 7.70 -2.80 0.77
CA LEU A 107 6.97 -1.62 0.34
C LEU A 107 7.67 -0.37 0.91
N PRO A 108 8.77 0.11 0.31
CA PRO A 108 9.59 1.16 0.90
C PRO A 108 8.93 2.55 0.89
N LEU A 109 7.93 2.78 0.04
CA LEU A 109 7.24 4.07 -0.12
C LEU A 109 5.81 4.00 0.39
N THR A 110 5.34 5.07 1.05
CA THR A 110 3.98 5.15 1.59
C THR A 110 2.90 5.03 0.51
N GLU A 111 3.21 5.48 -0.71
CA GLU A 111 2.34 5.35 -1.89
C GLU A 111 1.99 3.90 -2.18
N LEU A 112 2.94 2.98 -2.03
CA LEU A 112 2.71 1.55 -2.25
C LEU A 112 1.75 0.97 -1.22
N TYR A 113 1.91 1.37 0.05
CA TYR A 113 0.99 0.99 1.12
C TYR A 113 -0.41 1.56 0.91
N ASN A 114 -0.50 2.83 0.49
CA ASN A 114 -1.77 3.49 0.19
C ASN A 114 -2.48 2.86 -1.02
N THR A 115 -1.72 2.44 -2.04
CA THR A 115 -2.23 1.65 -3.16
C THR A 115 -2.83 0.32 -2.66
N ALA A 116 -2.12 -0.42 -1.80
CA ALA A 116 -2.67 -1.63 -1.19
C ALA A 116 -3.95 -1.35 -0.38
N ALA A 117 -3.96 -0.28 0.43
CA ALA A 117 -5.12 0.11 1.23
C ALA A 117 -6.35 0.44 0.35
N TRP A 118 -6.14 1.13 -0.78
CA TRP A 118 -7.21 1.40 -1.74
C TRP A 118 -7.73 0.12 -2.40
N ARG A 119 -6.84 -0.78 -2.82
CA ARG A 119 -7.22 -2.09 -3.39
C ARG A 119 -8.00 -2.92 -2.37
N ILE A 120 -7.57 -2.97 -1.10
CA ILE A 120 -8.31 -3.61 0.01
C ILE A 120 -9.71 -3.02 0.17
N LYS A 121 -9.84 -1.69 0.21
CA LYS A 121 -11.14 -1.00 0.31
C LYS A 121 -12.06 -1.41 -0.84
N LYS A 122 -11.55 -1.42 -2.08
CA LYS A 122 -12.31 -1.81 -3.27
C LYS A 122 -12.75 -3.27 -3.19
N GLU A 123 -11.83 -4.17 -2.88
CA GLU A 123 -12.07 -5.61 -2.81
C GLU A 123 -13.09 -5.97 -1.73
N CYS A 124 -12.94 -5.42 -0.52
CA CYS A 124 -13.91 -5.61 0.56
C CYS A 124 -15.31 -5.10 0.21
N LYS A 125 -15.41 -4.01 -0.56
CA LYS A 125 -16.72 -3.51 -1.03
C LYS A 125 -17.35 -4.48 -2.03
N LEU A 126 -16.57 -4.99 -2.97
CA LEU A 126 -17.06 -5.85 -4.07
C LEU A 126 -17.42 -7.26 -3.60
N VAL A 127 -16.57 -7.87 -2.76
CA VAL A 127 -16.69 -9.29 -2.39
C VAL A 127 -17.45 -9.47 -1.09
N LEU A 128 -17.27 -8.57 -0.12
CA LEU A 128 -17.81 -8.73 1.23
C LEU A 128 -18.99 -7.78 1.53
N GLU A 129 -19.28 -6.83 0.63
CA GLU A 129 -20.20 -5.71 0.88
C GLU A 129 -19.83 -4.91 2.14
N VAL A 130 -18.54 -4.84 2.46
CA VAL A 130 -18.02 -4.13 3.64
C VAL A 130 -17.51 -2.75 3.23
N ASP A 131 -17.97 -1.72 3.93
CA ASP A 131 -17.46 -0.36 3.76
C ASP A 131 -16.22 -0.14 4.63
N ILE A 132 -15.10 0.21 3.99
CA ILE A 132 -13.84 0.59 4.65
C ILE A 132 -13.57 2.08 4.42
N SER A 133 -13.26 2.82 5.48
CA SER A 133 -12.67 4.16 5.37
C SER A 133 -11.16 4.09 5.51
N LEU A 134 -10.43 4.75 4.61
CA LEU A 134 -9.00 4.96 4.78
C LEU A 134 -8.80 6.18 5.68
N VAL A 135 -8.16 6.00 6.83
CA VAL A 135 -8.01 7.04 7.86
C VAL A 135 -6.53 7.41 7.96
N PRO A 136 -6.12 8.62 7.51
CA PRO A 136 -4.72 9.04 7.60
C PRO A 136 -4.33 9.23 9.07
N LEU A 137 -3.22 8.63 9.48
CA LEU A 137 -2.74 8.72 10.85
C LEU A 137 -2.37 10.17 11.21
N ASP A 138 -3.13 10.75 12.13
CA ASP A 138 -2.77 11.98 12.83
C ASP A 138 -2.01 11.61 14.11
N VAL A 139 -0.72 11.91 14.12
CA VAL A 139 0.20 11.48 15.19
C VAL A 139 -0.16 12.12 16.53
N GLU A 140 -0.59 13.37 16.54
CA GLU A 140 -0.89 14.09 17.78
C GLU A 140 -2.23 13.65 18.36
N SER A 141 -3.26 13.52 17.51
CA SER A 141 -4.56 12.94 17.89
C SER A 141 -4.40 11.49 18.40
N TYR A 142 -3.55 10.69 17.73
CA TYR A 142 -3.29 9.31 18.15
C TYR A 142 -2.57 9.23 19.51
N LYS A 143 -1.57 10.08 19.76
CA LYS A 143 -0.90 10.16 21.07
C LYS A 143 -1.89 10.53 22.18
N ALA A 144 -2.66 11.60 21.97
CA ALA A 144 -3.67 12.03 22.93
C ALA A 144 -4.70 10.92 23.22
N PHE A 145 -5.15 10.20 22.18
CA PHE A 145 -6.05 9.06 22.34
C PHE A 145 -5.43 7.96 23.21
N ARG A 146 -4.16 7.60 22.99
CA ARG A 146 -3.50 6.57 23.79
C ARG A 146 -3.36 6.95 25.26
N GLU A 147 -3.08 8.22 25.55
CA GLU A 147 -3.01 8.75 26.90
C GLU A 147 -4.37 8.71 27.59
N GLN A 148 -5.43 9.17 26.90
CA GLN A 148 -6.81 9.16 27.43
C GLN A 148 -7.34 7.75 27.73
N GLN A 149 -6.90 6.74 26.98
CA GLN A 149 -7.27 5.34 27.17
C GLN A 149 -6.43 4.62 28.24
N GLY A 150 -5.83 5.36 29.18
CA GLY A 150 -5.08 4.79 30.29
C GLY A 150 -3.65 4.37 29.93
N GLY A 151 -3.05 4.99 28.91
CA GLY A 151 -1.66 4.73 28.51
C GLY A 151 -1.50 3.49 27.62
N LEU A 152 -2.31 3.38 26.56
CA LEU A 152 -2.16 2.31 25.58
C LEU A 152 -0.74 2.35 24.95
N GLY A 153 -0.11 1.17 24.85
CA GLY A 153 1.14 1.03 24.10
C GLY A 153 0.97 1.35 22.62
N GLU A 154 2.07 1.74 21.96
CA GLU A 154 2.09 1.81 20.49
C GLU A 154 1.97 0.40 19.93
N SER A 155 0.94 0.15 19.11
CA SER A 155 0.79 -1.07 18.33
C SER A 155 -0.15 -0.82 17.14
N ARG A 156 -0.19 -1.76 16.19
CA ARG A 156 -1.16 -1.72 15.07
C ARG A 156 -2.61 -1.77 15.58
N GLU A 157 -2.88 -2.55 16.62
CA GLU A 157 -4.19 -2.66 17.26
C GLU A 157 -4.61 -1.33 17.91
N SER A 158 -3.68 -0.65 18.60
CA SER A 158 -3.94 0.68 19.17
C SER A 158 -4.25 1.71 18.09
N ARG A 159 -3.52 1.69 16.97
CA ARG A 159 -3.81 2.54 15.79
C ARG A 159 -5.20 2.25 15.20
N ALA A 160 -5.58 0.98 15.07
CA ALA A 160 -6.89 0.59 14.56
C ALA A 160 -8.04 1.06 15.47
N LYS A 161 -7.87 0.97 16.80
CA LYS A 161 -8.85 1.50 17.78
C LYS A 161 -9.02 3.01 17.65
N TRP A 162 -7.91 3.74 17.53
CA TRP A 162 -7.95 5.19 17.30
C TRP A 162 -8.67 5.55 16.00
N ALA A 163 -8.37 4.84 14.92
CA ALA A 163 -8.97 5.09 13.61
C ALA A 163 -10.47 4.77 13.57
N ALA A 164 -10.91 3.74 14.28
CA ALA A 164 -12.33 3.44 14.46
C ALA A 164 -13.09 4.58 15.17
N ALA A 165 -12.42 5.32 16.06
CA ALA A 165 -13.01 6.49 16.72
C ALA A 165 -13.11 7.74 15.81
N GLN A 166 -12.59 7.68 14.58
CA GLN A 166 -12.68 8.76 13.58
C GLN A 166 -13.86 8.59 12.60
N LEU A 167 -14.64 7.51 12.73
CA LEU A 167 -15.72 7.15 11.80
C LEU A 167 -17.06 7.82 12.10
#